data_AF-A0A4R6C7Q4-F1
#
_entry.id   AF-A0A4R6C7Q4-F1
#
_cell.length_a   1.000
_cell.length_b   1.000
_cell.length_c   1.000
_cell.angle_alpha   90.00
_cell.angle_beta   90.00
_cell.angle_gamma   90.00
#
_symmetry.space_group_name_H-M   'P 1'
#
loop_
_entity.id
_entity.type
_entity.pdbx_description
1 polymer ?
#
loop_
_entity_poly.entity_id
_entity_poly.type
_entity_poly.pdbx_seq_one_letter_code
_entity_poly.pdbx_strand_id
1 'polypeptide(L)'
;MAYRYETMIEQKKIWKAIYEYTKYSDFEYFTHSEAEDDIWLINRKKGFIKRVIMKKETAQSTLFMVQKIMDHFNDIEDTAGQTINKFEIILVNQTNHFQDNMPNNIFIEQCNDKDDIKRLFGHPYRMLTGKSKDKAMNTYKRSVLNGNMIENAIRKFSPLTYLMMLLNVIIFIFTSIWQHTHKVELIIDKGGLTHFNFVHGDYYRIFTSIFIHFDLQHLLYNMMSLFIFGKLVEYLYKRWQYLCIYFIGGIIGNLISLTFDNVSISVGASGAICALIGALMSYLVFSGKFEKKFLVQTFIGILIFLIASAIFENVNHYAHFGGLFGGLFIASMFFIYRFNKKYFYYMALGLIVILGLLVINIFSEREHHIYNEYAKQYLLEGKDSESIDIIRKTIDKGYQNDETYVIYGLWKTKDESLSNGLLVWLDALKKYPDSEQLNFQLALAYRAMDDYQKAEKYIDRTIAINEKEDYIKLKKEIQEFR
;
A
#
# COMPACT_ATOMS: atom_id res chain seq x y z
N MET A 1 -54.49 21.73 -28.41
CA MET A 1 -53.69 20.52 -28.13
C MET A 1 -52.35 20.68 -28.82
N ALA A 2 -51.33 21.14 -28.10
CA ALA A 2 -49.99 21.25 -28.64
C ALA A 2 -49.36 19.85 -28.59
N TYR A 3 -49.08 19.26 -29.75
CA TYR A 3 -48.22 18.09 -29.86
C TYR A 3 -46.85 18.46 -29.27
N ARG A 4 -46.56 17.99 -28.04
CA ARG A 4 -45.18 17.89 -27.58
C ARG A 4 -44.52 16.91 -28.54
N TYR A 5 -43.67 17.42 -29.43
CA TYR A 5 -42.62 16.61 -30.03
C TYR A 5 -41.80 16.07 -28.85
N GLU A 6 -42.12 14.86 -28.39
CA GLU A 6 -41.26 14.12 -27.46
C GLU A 6 -39.92 13.96 -28.15
N THR A 7 -38.95 14.78 -27.74
CA THR A 7 -37.57 14.68 -28.22
C THR A 7 -37.05 13.32 -27.77
N MET A 8 -37.07 12.33 -28.67
CA MET A 8 -36.46 11.03 -28.43
C MET A 8 -35.06 11.22 -27.86
N ILE A 9 -34.76 10.51 -26.77
CA ILE A 9 -33.40 10.45 -26.25
C ILE A 9 -32.52 9.83 -27.32
N GLU A 10 -31.51 10.57 -27.77
CA GLU A 10 -30.48 10.06 -28.68
C GLU A 10 -29.81 8.81 -28.09
N GLN A 11 -29.65 7.74 -28.88
CA GLN A 11 -28.94 6.53 -28.46
C GLN A 11 -27.55 6.83 -27.85
N LYS A 12 -26.85 7.84 -28.37
CA LYS A 12 -25.57 8.31 -27.80
C LYS A 12 -25.68 8.68 -26.32
N LYS A 13 -26.77 9.35 -25.91
CA LYS A 13 -26.99 9.78 -24.51
C LYS A 13 -27.24 8.57 -23.60
N ILE A 14 -27.95 7.56 -24.08
CA ILE A 14 -28.18 6.30 -23.36
C ILE A 14 -26.86 5.52 -23.20
N TRP A 15 -26.11 5.31 -24.28
CA TRP A 15 -24.81 4.62 -24.21
C TRP A 15 -23.83 5.34 -23.29
N LYS A 16 -23.82 6.68 -23.30
CA LYS A 16 -23.03 7.49 -22.36
C LYS A 16 -23.49 7.27 -20.92
N ALA A 17 -24.79 7.27 -20.66
CA ALA A 17 -25.34 7.02 -19.33
C ALA A 17 -25.00 5.62 -18.80
N ILE A 18 -25.14 4.59 -19.64
CA ILE A 18 -24.76 3.20 -19.31
C ILE A 18 -23.25 3.10 -19.05
N TYR A 19 -22.43 3.75 -19.89
CA TYR A 19 -20.99 3.79 -19.69
C TYR A 19 -20.60 4.43 -18.34
N GLU A 20 -21.18 5.58 -18.01
CA GLU A 20 -20.94 6.25 -16.73
C GLU A 20 -21.47 5.40 -15.57
N TYR A 21 -22.66 4.80 -15.71
CA TYR A 21 -23.26 3.95 -14.69
C TYR A 21 -22.41 2.72 -14.39
N THR A 22 -21.96 1.98 -15.41
CA THR A 22 -21.07 0.82 -15.24
C THR A 22 -19.68 1.20 -14.72
N LYS A 23 -19.24 2.44 -14.97
CA LYS A 23 -17.99 2.96 -14.44
C LYS A 23 -18.05 3.23 -12.93
N TYR A 24 -19.16 3.76 -12.42
CA TYR A 24 -19.27 4.19 -11.02
C TYR A 24 -20.04 3.23 -10.10
N SER A 25 -20.83 2.32 -10.67
CA SER A 25 -21.60 1.31 -9.92
C SER A 25 -20.97 -0.07 -9.97
N ASP A 26 -21.55 -1.02 -9.23
CA ASP A 26 -21.15 -2.44 -9.27
C ASP A 26 -21.76 -3.21 -10.46
N PHE A 27 -22.45 -2.54 -11.40
CA PHE A 27 -23.00 -3.17 -12.60
C PHE A 27 -21.93 -3.37 -13.68
N GLU A 28 -21.94 -4.56 -14.27
CA GLU A 28 -21.03 -4.99 -15.33
C GLU A 28 -21.83 -5.53 -16.51
N TYR A 29 -21.21 -5.58 -17.68
CA TYR A 29 -21.82 -6.19 -18.86
C TYR A 29 -22.05 -7.70 -18.64
N PHE A 30 -23.24 -8.18 -19.00
CA PHE A 30 -23.62 -9.59 -18.92
C PHE A 30 -23.77 -10.22 -20.30
N THR A 31 -24.70 -9.71 -21.10
CA THR A 31 -24.96 -10.16 -22.48
C THR A 31 -25.63 -9.04 -23.28
N HIS A 32 -25.68 -9.18 -24.60
CA HIS A 32 -26.45 -8.30 -25.49
C HIS A 32 -26.97 -9.06 -26.70
N SER A 33 -28.04 -8.54 -27.30
CA SER A 33 -28.53 -8.98 -28.61
C SER A 33 -28.23 -7.90 -29.63
N GLU A 34 -27.28 -8.15 -30.55
CA GLU A 34 -26.95 -7.19 -31.63
C GLU A 34 -28.14 -6.89 -32.53
N ALA A 35 -29.07 -7.84 -32.67
CA ALA A 35 -30.27 -7.71 -33.49
C ALA A 35 -31.38 -6.85 -32.84
N GLU A 36 -31.35 -6.67 -31.51
CA GLU A 36 -32.47 -6.08 -30.76
C GLU A 36 -32.13 -4.74 -30.08
N ASP A 37 -30.91 -4.21 -30.24
CA ASP A 37 -30.45 -2.99 -29.54
C ASP A 37 -30.73 -3.09 -28.01
N ASP A 38 -30.42 -4.25 -27.45
CA ASP A 38 -30.71 -4.65 -26.08
C ASP A 38 -29.42 -5.02 -25.34
N ILE A 39 -29.25 -4.50 -24.12
CA ILE A 39 -28.08 -4.75 -23.28
C ILE A 39 -28.47 -5.15 -21.87
N TRP A 40 -27.79 -6.18 -21.38
CA TRP A 40 -27.97 -6.71 -20.04
C TRP A 40 -26.76 -6.36 -19.18
N LEU A 41 -27.05 -5.80 -18.02
CA LEU A 41 -26.08 -5.47 -16.99
C LEU A 41 -26.36 -6.30 -15.74
N ILE A 42 -25.32 -6.81 -15.10
CA ILE A 42 -25.43 -7.61 -13.89
C ILE A 42 -24.65 -6.99 -12.75
N ASN A 43 -25.28 -6.92 -11.58
CA ASN A 43 -24.61 -6.66 -10.32
C ASN A 43 -24.42 -7.99 -9.58
N ARG A 44 -23.21 -8.54 -9.69
CA ARG A 44 -22.84 -9.82 -9.07
C ARG A 44 -22.84 -9.81 -7.54
N LYS A 45 -22.70 -8.63 -6.93
CA LYS A 45 -22.72 -8.51 -5.46
C LYS A 45 -24.13 -8.59 -4.89
N LYS A 46 -25.15 -8.17 -5.66
CA LYS A 46 -26.55 -8.10 -5.21
C LYS A 46 -27.48 -9.12 -5.88
N GLY A 47 -27.02 -9.85 -6.89
CA GLY A 47 -27.89 -10.70 -7.69
C GLY A 47 -28.95 -9.88 -8.43
N PHE A 48 -28.56 -8.76 -9.06
CA PHE A 48 -29.50 -7.84 -9.69
C PHE A 48 -29.14 -7.65 -11.17
N ILE A 49 -30.09 -7.95 -12.07
CA ILE A 49 -29.96 -7.71 -13.51
C ILE A 49 -30.76 -6.48 -13.93
N LYS A 50 -30.16 -5.64 -14.77
CA LYS A 50 -30.81 -4.57 -15.52
C LYS A 50 -30.75 -4.88 -17.01
N ARG A 51 -31.89 -4.97 -17.67
CA ARG A 51 -32.02 -5.11 -19.13
C ARG A 51 -32.45 -3.77 -19.72
N VAL A 52 -31.67 -3.18 -20.62
CA VAL A 52 -31.96 -1.88 -21.24
C VAL A 52 -32.30 -2.08 -22.71
N ILE A 53 -33.54 -1.76 -23.05
CA ILE A 53 -34.10 -1.98 -24.39
C ILE A 53 -34.23 -0.63 -25.09
N MET A 54 -33.46 -0.45 -26.15
CA MET A 54 -33.45 0.79 -26.95
C MET A 54 -34.35 0.71 -28.20
N LYS A 55 -34.73 -0.50 -28.62
CA LYS A 55 -35.71 -0.73 -29.67
C LYS A 55 -37.13 -0.50 -29.15
N LYS A 56 -38.01 0.03 -30.01
CA LYS A 56 -39.44 0.15 -29.68
C LYS A 56 -40.09 -1.23 -29.67
N GLU A 57 -40.76 -1.53 -28.56
CA GLU A 57 -41.49 -2.75 -28.29
C GLU A 57 -42.96 -2.43 -27.99
N THR A 58 -43.88 -3.27 -28.46
CA THR A 58 -45.31 -3.14 -28.11
C THR A 58 -45.55 -3.67 -26.70
N ALA A 59 -46.70 -3.33 -26.10
CA ALA A 59 -47.08 -3.89 -24.80
C ALA A 59 -47.12 -5.44 -24.85
N GLN A 60 -47.63 -6.00 -25.95
CA GLN A 60 -47.71 -7.46 -26.15
C GLN A 60 -46.32 -8.11 -26.30
N SER A 61 -45.40 -7.49 -27.05
CA SER A 61 -44.04 -8.03 -27.18
C SER A 61 -43.26 -7.93 -25.87
N THR A 62 -43.48 -6.88 -25.09
CA THR A 62 -42.88 -6.74 -23.75
C THR A 62 -43.40 -7.81 -22.79
N LEU A 63 -44.71 -8.10 -22.80
CA LEU A 63 -45.29 -9.18 -21.99
C LEU A 63 -44.74 -10.55 -22.38
N PHE A 64 -44.65 -10.83 -23.68
CA PHE A 64 -44.05 -12.07 -24.19
C PHE A 64 -42.59 -12.21 -23.75
N MET A 65 -41.83 -11.11 -23.77
CA MET A 65 -40.45 -11.07 -23.30
C MET A 65 -40.34 -11.38 -21.81
N VAL A 66 -41.21 -10.79 -20.97
CA VAL A 66 -41.25 -11.07 -19.53
C VAL A 66 -41.55 -12.54 -19.28
N GLN A 67 -42.53 -13.12 -19.99
CA GLN A 67 -42.84 -14.53 -19.89
C GLN A 67 -41.63 -15.40 -20.26
N LYS A 68 -40.95 -15.09 -21.36
CA LYS A 68 -39.73 -15.81 -21.77
C LYS A 68 -38.61 -15.74 -20.73
N ILE A 69 -38.43 -14.60 -20.06
CA ILE A 69 -37.45 -14.46 -18.96
C ILE A 69 -37.84 -15.35 -17.78
N MET A 70 -39.14 -15.48 -17.48
CA MET A 70 -39.64 -16.35 -16.41
C MET A 70 -39.48 -17.82 -16.75
N ASP A 71 -39.82 -18.23 -17.97
CA ASP A 71 -39.72 -19.61 -18.43
C ASP A 71 -38.24 -20.10 -18.44
N HIS A 72 -37.30 -19.19 -18.70
CA HIS A 72 -35.86 -19.45 -18.76
C HIS A 72 -35.08 -18.85 -17.57
N PHE A 73 -35.74 -18.59 -16.43
CA PHE A 73 -35.09 -17.90 -15.32
C PHE A 73 -33.90 -18.71 -14.76
N ASN A 74 -34.06 -20.03 -14.63
CA ASN A 74 -32.99 -20.91 -14.17
C ASN A 74 -31.79 -20.90 -15.12
N ASP A 75 -32.02 -20.90 -16.44
CA ASP A 75 -30.94 -20.82 -17.45
C ASP A 75 -30.16 -19.50 -17.31
N ILE A 76 -30.85 -18.40 -16.98
CA ILE A 76 -30.23 -17.10 -16.71
C ILE A 76 -29.40 -17.14 -15.44
N GLU A 77 -29.89 -17.75 -14.36
CA GLU A 77 -29.13 -17.93 -13.11
C GLU A 77 -27.89 -18.79 -13.30
N ASP A 78 -28.00 -19.88 -14.06
CA ASP A 78 -26.89 -20.77 -14.42
C ASP A 78 -25.84 -20.02 -15.24
N THR A 79 -26.26 -19.26 -16.25
CA THR A 79 -25.37 -18.42 -17.06
C THR A 79 -24.72 -17.31 -16.22
N ALA A 80 -25.46 -16.73 -15.27
CA ALA A 80 -24.94 -15.74 -14.33
C ALA A 80 -23.97 -16.37 -13.31
N GLY A 81 -24.11 -17.67 -13.03
CA GLY A 81 -23.40 -18.41 -11.98
C GLY A 81 -23.78 -17.96 -10.57
N GLN A 82 -25.01 -17.47 -10.39
CA GLN A 82 -25.54 -16.98 -9.11
C GLN A 82 -27.07 -16.82 -9.18
N THR A 83 -27.71 -16.80 -8.01
CA THR A 83 -29.14 -16.48 -7.90
C THR A 83 -29.42 -15.00 -8.19
N ILE A 84 -30.55 -14.72 -8.84
CA ILE A 84 -30.99 -13.38 -9.22
C ILE A 84 -32.20 -12.98 -8.36
N ASN A 85 -31.96 -12.02 -7.46
CA ASN A 85 -32.95 -11.52 -6.51
C ASN A 85 -33.86 -10.44 -7.10
N LYS A 86 -33.36 -9.69 -8.09
CA LYS A 86 -34.08 -8.58 -8.72
C LYS A 86 -33.78 -8.56 -10.21
N PHE A 87 -34.81 -8.29 -11.01
CA PHE A 87 -34.71 -8.06 -12.44
C PHE A 87 -35.41 -6.74 -12.78
N GLU A 88 -34.73 -5.84 -13.48
CA GLU A 88 -35.29 -4.54 -13.87
C GLU A 88 -35.16 -4.35 -15.38
N ILE A 89 -36.28 -4.11 -16.05
CA ILE A 89 -36.37 -3.87 -17.48
C ILE A 89 -36.56 -2.37 -17.68
N ILE A 90 -35.65 -1.75 -18.42
CA ILE A 90 -35.66 -0.31 -18.72
C ILE A 90 -36.05 -0.13 -20.19
N LEU A 91 -37.22 0.46 -20.41
CA LEU A 91 -37.77 0.75 -21.71
C LEU A 91 -37.43 2.19 -22.11
N VAL A 92 -36.63 2.38 -23.17
CA VAL A 92 -36.19 3.71 -23.62
C VAL A 92 -37.14 4.28 -24.68
N ASN A 93 -37.51 5.56 -24.56
CA ASN A 93 -38.37 6.30 -25.51
C ASN A 93 -39.71 5.60 -25.82
N GLN A 94 -40.31 4.96 -24.82
CA GLN A 94 -41.57 4.26 -24.96
C GLN A 94 -42.34 4.19 -23.63
N THR A 95 -43.64 4.44 -23.72
CA THR A 95 -44.59 4.43 -22.60
C THR A 95 -45.55 3.27 -22.76
N ASN A 96 -45.25 2.16 -22.10
CA ASN A 96 -46.17 1.02 -22.03
C ASN A 96 -46.74 0.97 -20.61
N HIS A 97 -48.06 1.16 -20.49
CA HIS A 97 -48.77 0.96 -19.22
C HIS A 97 -49.09 -0.53 -19.07
N PHE A 98 -48.42 -1.18 -18.12
CA PHE A 98 -48.70 -2.57 -17.75
C PHE A 98 -49.59 -2.57 -16.52
N GLN A 99 -50.76 -3.22 -16.61
CA GLN A 99 -51.78 -3.13 -15.57
C GLN A 99 -51.98 -4.39 -14.74
N ASP A 100 -51.31 -5.53 -15.00
CA ASP A 100 -51.61 -6.78 -14.27
C ASP A 100 -50.40 -7.67 -13.93
N ASN A 101 -50.45 -8.25 -12.72
CA ASN A 101 -49.75 -9.44 -12.19
C ASN A 101 -48.29 -9.66 -12.62
N MET A 102 -47.43 -8.69 -12.39
CA MET A 102 -45.98 -8.91 -12.52
C MET A 102 -45.42 -9.71 -11.35
N PRO A 103 -44.49 -10.66 -11.58
CA PRO A 103 -43.79 -11.36 -10.51
C PRO A 103 -43.08 -10.37 -9.57
N ASN A 104 -43.07 -10.65 -8.25
CA ASN A 104 -42.51 -9.75 -7.23
C ASN A 104 -41.04 -9.35 -7.43
N ASN A 105 -40.29 -10.08 -8.26
CA ASN A 105 -38.88 -9.86 -8.55
C ASN A 105 -38.60 -9.13 -9.88
N ILE A 106 -39.61 -8.87 -10.72
CA ILE A 106 -39.47 -8.19 -12.01
C ILE A 106 -40.09 -6.78 -11.94
N PHE A 107 -39.29 -5.78 -12.29
CA PHE A 107 -39.69 -4.38 -12.31
C PHE A 107 -39.54 -3.82 -13.73
N ILE A 108 -40.53 -3.05 -14.21
CA ILE A 108 -40.42 -2.31 -15.47
C ILE A 108 -40.35 -0.83 -15.16
N GLU A 109 -39.35 -0.18 -15.74
CA GLU A 109 -39.08 1.24 -15.63
C GLU A 109 -39.05 1.87 -17.04
N GLN A 110 -39.52 3.11 -17.14
CA GLN A 110 -39.52 3.87 -18.39
C GLN A 110 -38.44 4.95 -18.34
N CYS A 111 -37.77 5.18 -19.47
CA CYS A 111 -36.73 6.19 -19.63
C CYS A 111 -37.05 7.05 -20.85
N ASN A 112 -37.73 8.17 -20.63
CA ASN A 112 -38.25 9.03 -21.70
C ASN A 112 -37.62 10.43 -21.71
N ASP A 113 -37.04 10.86 -20.59
CA ASP A 113 -36.35 12.15 -20.51
C ASP A 113 -34.99 12.12 -19.81
N LYS A 114 -34.40 13.29 -19.60
CA LYS A 114 -33.10 13.43 -18.93
C LYS A 114 -33.17 13.16 -17.43
N ASP A 115 -34.30 13.41 -16.79
CA ASP A 115 -34.49 13.19 -15.36
C ASP A 115 -34.62 11.69 -15.08
N ASP A 116 -35.26 10.94 -15.98
CA ASP A 116 -35.25 9.48 -15.97
C ASP A 116 -33.84 8.91 -16.10
N ILE A 117 -33.03 9.42 -17.03
CA ILE A 117 -31.62 9.00 -17.15
C ILE A 117 -30.89 9.23 -15.82
N LYS A 118 -31.10 10.38 -15.18
CA LYS A 118 -30.45 10.72 -13.91
C LYS A 118 -30.95 9.82 -12.78
N ARG A 119 -32.23 9.46 -12.77
CA ARG A 119 -32.84 8.57 -11.77
C ARG A 119 -32.36 7.12 -11.93
N LEU A 120 -32.32 6.60 -13.16
CA LEU A 120 -32.04 5.19 -13.46
C LEU A 120 -30.54 4.86 -13.54
N PHE A 121 -29.74 5.83 -14.00
CA PHE A 121 -28.29 5.67 -14.26
C PHE A 121 -27.41 6.66 -13.49
N GLY A 122 -27.99 7.44 -12.56
CA GLY A 122 -27.25 8.37 -11.71
C GLY A 122 -26.37 7.67 -10.68
N HIS A 123 -25.22 8.26 -10.37
CA HIS A 123 -24.34 7.78 -9.29
C HIS A 123 -23.64 8.97 -8.61
N PRO A 124 -23.54 9.01 -7.26
CA PRO A 124 -22.94 10.13 -6.52
C PRO A 124 -21.51 10.45 -6.95
N TYR A 125 -20.68 9.42 -7.20
CA TYR A 125 -19.30 9.60 -7.65
C TYR A 125 -19.15 10.31 -9.00
N ARG A 126 -20.20 10.36 -9.83
CA ARG A 126 -20.17 11.13 -11.08
C ARG A 126 -19.88 12.61 -10.81
N MET A 127 -20.40 13.15 -9.71
CA MET A 127 -20.20 14.55 -9.33
C MET A 127 -18.73 14.85 -9.00
N LEU A 128 -17.99 13.85 -8.50
CA LEU A 128 -16.57 14.00 -8.11
C LEU A 128 -15.61 14.04 -9.30
N THR A 129 -15.98 13.48 -10.44
CA THR A 129 -15.06 13.28 -11.58
C THR A 129 -15.23 14.30 -12.72
N GLY A 130 -16.04 15.35 -12.51
CA GLY A 130 -16.29 16.39 -13.52
C GLY A 130 -17.02 15.88 -14.78
N LYS A 131 -17.12 16.75 -15.80
CA LYS A 131 -17.72 16.37 -17.10
C LYS A 131 -16.77 15.44 -17.86
N SER A 132 -17.21 14.22 -18.17
CA SER A 132 -16.49 13.34 -19.09
C SER A 132 -16.35 14.02 -20.45
N LYS A 133 -15.15 13.92 -21.07
CA LYS A 133 -14.95 14.24 -22.49
C LYS A 133 -16.05 13.56 -23.31
N ASP A 134 -16.66 14.31 -24.20
CA ASP A 134 -17.70 13.78 -25.07
C ASP A 134 -17.05 12.92 -26.15
N LYS A 135 -17.42 11.65 -26.21
CA LYS A 135 -16.87 10.65 -27.14
C LYS A 135 -17.91 10.27 -28.18
N ALA A 136 -17.46 9.65 -29.27
CA ALA A 136 -18.37 9.02 -30.22
C ALA A 136 -19.17 7.89 -29.54
N MET A 137 -20.40 7.66 -30.01
CA MET A 137 -21.29 6.62 -29.48
C MET A 137 -20.62 5.24 -29.47
N ASN A 138 -19.97 4.87 -30.57
CA ASN A 138 -19.30 3.57 -30.72
C ASN A 138 -18.18 3.37 -29.69
N THR A 139 -17.56 4.44 -29.22
CA THR A 139 -16.56 4.36 -28.14
C THR A 139 -17.21 3.98 -26.82
N TYR A 140 -18.35 4.58 -26.47
CA TYR A 140 -19.09 4.19 -25.25
C TYR A 140 -19.59 2.75 -25.34
N LYS A 141 -20.21 2.38 -26.48
CA LYS A 141 -20.69 1.02 -26.75
C LYS A 141 -19.57 0.00 -26.60
N ARG A 142 -18.44 0.18 -27.30
CA ARG A 142 -17.27 -0.71 -27.23
C ARG A 142 -16.72 -0.83 -25.81
N SER A 143 -16.63 0.26 -25.05
CA SER A 143 -16.12 0.22 -23.67
C SER A 143 -17.05 -0.50 -22.71
N VAL A 144 -18.38 -0.43 -22.91
CA VAL A 144 -19.34 -1.16 -22.08
C VAL A 144 -19.32 -2.64 -22.40
N LEU A 145 -19.30 -3.00 -23.69
CA LEU A 145 -19.32 -4.38 -24.18
C LEU A 145 -17.96 -5.10 -24.06
N ASN A 146 -16.95 -4.43 -23.52
CA ASN A 146 -15.62 -5.02 -23.43
C ASN A 146 -15.58 -6.12 -22.36
N GLY A 147 -15.23 -7.34 -22.77
CA GLY A 147 -15.05 -8.48 -21.86
C GLY A 147 -13.72 -8.47 -21.10
N ASN A 148 -12.73 -7.68 -21.50
CA ASN A 148 -11.41 -7.71 -20.89
C ASN A 148 -11.46 -7.21 -19.43
N MET A 149 -11.20 -8.12 -18.48
CA MET A 149 -11.19 -7.82 -17.05
C MET A 149 -10.22 -6.70 -16.66
N ILE A 150 -9.02 -6.64 -17.23
CA ILE A 150 -8.05 -5.59 -16.89
C ILE A 150 -8.57 -4.23 -17.36
N GLU A 151 -9.08 -4.15 -18.58
CA GLU A 151 -9.59 -2.88 -19.11
C GLU A 151 -10.82 -2.42 -18.31
N ASN A 152 -11.68 -3.35 -17.89
CA ASN A 152 -12.80 -3.06 -17.00
C ASN A 152 -12.33 -2.56 -15.63
N ALA A 153 -11.35 -3.22 -15.01
CA ALA A 153 -10.77 -2.78 -13.74
C ALA A 153 -10.16 -1.37 -13.84
N ILE A 154 -9.38 -1.10 -14.89
CA ILE A 154 -8.77 0.22 -15.14
C ILE A 154 -9.82 1.29 -15.45
N ARG A 155 -10.92 0.93 -16.13
CA ARG A 155 -12.03 1.84 -16.43
C ARG A 155 -12.85 2.20 -15.19
N LYS A 156 -13.17 1.22 -14.35
CA LYS A 156 -14.06 1.37 -13.19
C LYS A 156 -13.48 2.37 -12.19
N PHE A 157 -14.35 3.09 -11.50
CA PHE A 157 -13.93 4.02 -10.46
C PHE A 157 -13.55 3.24 -9.19
N SER A 158 -12.32 3.44 -8.73
CA SER A 158 -11.70 2.71 -7.62
C SER A 158 -11.41 3.70 -6.48
N PRO A 159 -12.45 4.07 -5.69
CA PRO A 159 -12.33 5.13 -4.69
C PRO A 159 -11.24 4.87 -3.65
N LEU A 160 -11.02 3.62 -3.22
CA LEU A 160 -10.02 3.32 -2.21
C LEU A 160 -8.61 3.43 -2.76
N THR A 161 -8.39 2.95 -3.98
CA THR A 161 -7.10 3.11 -4.67
C THR A 161 -6.75 4.58 -4.83
N TYR A 162 -7.71 5.41 -5.30
CA TYR A 162 -7.50 6.84 -5.42
C TYR A 162 -7.31 7.53 -4.06
N LEU A 163 -8.01 7.09 -3.01
CA LEU A 163 -7.81 7.60 -1.67
C LEU A 163 -6.40 7.29 -1.15
N MET A 164 -5.93 6.05 -1.31
CA MET A 164 -4.56 5.68 -0.91
C MET A 164 -3.52 6.48 -1.69
N MET A 165 -3.69 6.64 -3.00
CA MET A 165 -2.80 7.49 -3.80
C MET A 165 -2.80 8.94 -3.31
N LEU A 166 -3.98 9.51 -3.06
CA LEU A 166 -4.12 10.88 -2.57
C LEU A 166 -3.42 11.06 -1.22
N LEU A 167 -3.61 10.13 -0.28
CA LEU A 167 -2.94 10.18 1.03
C LEU A 167 -1.42 10.14 0.91
N ASN A 168 -0.88 9.25 0.06
CA ASN A 168 0.56 9.18 -0.21
C ASN A 168 1.10 10.49 -0.78
N VAL A 169 0.40 11.10 -1.74
CA VAL A 169 0.80 12.38 -2.34
C VAL A 169 0.73 13.52 -1.33
N ILE A 170 -0.32 13.61 -0.51
CA ILE A 170 -0.46 14.64 0.52
C ILE A 170 0.67 14.51 1.56
N ILE A 171 0.91 13.30 2.05
CA ILE A 171 1.98 13.03 3.04
C ILE A 171 3.35 13.35 2.44
N PHE A 172 3.59 13.01 1.18
CA PHE A 172 4.83 13.36 0.49
C PHE A 172 5.03 14.88 0.35
N ILE A 173 3.99 15.62 -0.03
CA ILE A 173 4.05 17.09 -0.11
C ILE A 173 4.36 17.68 1.26
N PHE A 174 3.66 17.24 2.30
CA PHE A 174 3.87 17.70 3.67
C PHE A 174 5.30 17.44 4.15
N THR A 175 5.77 16.20 4.00
CA THR A 175 7.13 15.79 4.40
C THR A 175 8.23 16.45 3.57
N SER A 176 7.94 16.84 2.31
CA SER A 176 8.88 17.57 1.45
C SER A 176 9.00 19.05 1.85
N ILE A 177 7.85 19.71 2.14
CA ILE A 177 7.85 21.09 2.66
C ILE A 177 8.58 21.14 4.00
N TRP A 178 8.30 20.18 4.88
CA TRP A 178 8.91 20.11 6.19
C TRP A 178 10.44 19.91 6.11
N GLN A 179 10.94 19.05 5.22
CA GLN A 179 12.38 18.90 4.99
C GLN A 179 13.05 20.17 4.46
N HIS A 180 12.38 20.90 3.58
CA HIS A 180 12.91 22.17 3.09
C HIS A 180 13.06 23.20 4.22
N THR A 181 12.18 23.15 5.22
CA THR A 181 12.26 24.01 6.41
C THR A 181 13.29 23.54 7.44
N HIS A 182 13.60 22.24 7.51
CA HIS A 182 14.54 21.64 8.47
C HIS A 182 15.71 20.99 7.72
N LYS A 183 16.79 21.76 7.49
CA LYS A 183 17.94 21.41 6.62
C LYS A 183 18.58 20.03 6.88
N VAL A 184 18.51 19.52 8.12
CA VAL A 184 19.05 18.22 8.51
C VAL A 184 17.93 17.42 9.14
N GLU A 185 17.17 16.70 8.33
CA GLU A 185 16.14 15.80 8.83
C GLU A 185 16.24 14.46 8.14
N LEU A 186 16.48 13.42 8.94
CA LEU A 186 16.54 12.06 8.44
C LEU A 186 15.11 11.60 8.11
N ILE A 187 14.98 10.70 7.15
CA ILE A 187 13.68 10.06 6.85
C ILE A 187 13.12 9.33 8.08
N ILE A 188 14.00 8.94 9.00
CA ILE A 188 13.64 8.40 10.32
C ILE A 188 12.83 9.44 11.10
N ASP A 189 13.19 10.73 11.12
CA ASP A 189 12.45 11.74 11.87
C ASP A 189 11.01 11.93 11.34
N LYS A 190 10.78 11.62 10.06
CA LYS A 190 9.48 11.74 9.39
C LYS A 190 8.54 10.55 9.63
N GLY A 191 8.98 9.54 10.37
CA GLY A 191 8.21 8.31 10.62
C GLY A 191 8.70 7.08 9.86
N GLY A 192 9.90 7.14 9.26
CA GLY A 192 10.54 5.98 8.65
C GLY A 192 10.71 4.85 9.67
N LEU A 193 10.55 3.61 9.21
CA LEU A 193 10.64 2.43 10.07
C LEU A 193 12.09 1.96 10.14
N THR A 194 12.58 1.79 11.36
CA THR A 194 13.89 1.20 11.67
C THR A 194 13.71 0.22 12.81
N HIS A 195 14.57 -0.79 12.89
CA HIS A 195 14.57 -1.73 14.01
C HIS A 195 14.74 -1.01 15.34
N PHE A 196 15.75 -0.14 15.44
CA PHE A 196 16.05 0.65 16.63
C PHE A 196 14.82 1.40 17.17
N ASN A 197 14.15 2.20 16.34
CA ASN A 197 13.00 2.98 16.81
C ASN A 197 11.81 2.10 17.20
N PHE A 198 11.61 0.99 16.48
CA PHE A 198 10.52 0.08 16.77
C PHE A 198 10.69 -0.57 18.15
N VAL A 199 11.88 -1.08 18.48
CA VAL A 199 12.12 -1.69 19.80
C VAL A 199 12.12 -0.67 20.93
N HIS A 200 12.42 0.60 20.64
CA HIS A 200 12.34 1.73 21.58
C HIS A 200 10.93 2.34 21.73
N GLY A 201 9.89 1.71 21.21
CA GLY A 201 8.50 2.07 21.48
C GLY A 201 7.79 2.87 20.39
N ASP A 202 8.46 3.21 19.28
CA ASP A 202 7.84 3.92 18.15
C ASP A 202 7.04 2.96 17.23
N TYR A 203 6.15 2.15 17.81
CA TYR A 203 5.40 1.12 17.07
C TYR A 203 4.54 1.68 15.94
N TYR A 204 4.13 2.95 16.03
CA TYR A 204 3.35 3.63 15.00
C TYR A 204 4.07 3.66 13.64
N ARG A 205 5.41 3.56 13.64
CA ARG A 205 6.25 3.57 12.43
C ARG A 205 5.94 2.42 11.50
N ILE A 206 5.45 1.30 12.03
CA ILE A 206 5.06 0.14 11.21
C ILE A 206 3.89 0.45 10.28
N PHE A 207 3.09 1.45 10.63
CA PHE A 207 1.97 1.92 9.82
C PHE A 207 2.35 3.17 9.02
N THR A 208 3.02 4.15 9.64
CA THR A 208 3.34 5.41 8.95
C THR A 208 4.35 5.24 7.83
N SER A 209 5.28 4.27 7.94
CA SER A 209 6.28 4.01 6.89
C SER A 209 5.66 3.66 5.54
N ILE A 210 4.45 3.09 5.51
CA ILE A 210 3.69 2.76 4.29
C ILE A 210 3.44 4.01 3.44
N PHE A 211 3.39 5.20 4.05
CA PHE A 211 3.06 6.45 3.37
C PHE A 211 4.26 7.36 3.07
N ILE A 212 5.40 7.10 3.69
CA ILE A 212 6.60 7.94 3.57
C ILE A 212 7.40 7.49 2.35
N HIS A 213 8.02 8.43 1.63
CA HIS A 213 8.82 8.12 0.44
C HIS A 213 10.15 8.87 0.50
N PHE A 214 11.21 8.24 -0.03
CA PHE A 214 12.56 8.82 -0.12
C PHE A 214 12.58 10.09 -0.96
N ASP A 215 12.01 10.02 -2.16
CA ASP A 215 12.03 11.07 -3.17
C ASP A 215 10.81 10.97 -4.09
N LEU A 216 10.74 11.90 -5.06
CA LEU A 216 9.65 11.98 -6.01
C LEU A 216 9.60 10.77 -6.96
N GLN A 217 10.75 10.20 -7.35
CA GLN A 217 10.80 9.06 -8.25
C GLN A 217 10.24 7.81 -7.58
N HIS A 218 10.60 7.57 -6.32
CA HIS A 218 10.05 6.49 -5.51
C HIS A 218 8.53 6.65 -5.34
N LEU A 219 8.03 7.87 -5.09
CA LEU A 219 6.58 8.12 -5.03
C LEU A 219 5.91 7.82 -6.37
N LEU A 220 6.43 8.33 -7.48
CA LEU A 220 5.83 8.15 -8.81
C LEU A 220 5.73 6.67 -9.19
N TYR A 221 6.78 5.90 -8.91
CA TYR A 221 6.78 4.44 -9.11
C TYR A 221 5.67 3.78 -8.30
N ASN A 222 5.59 4.05 -6.99
CA ASN A 222 4.55 3.47 -6.14
C ASN A 222 3.14 3.90 -6.56
N MET A 223 2.94 5.15 -6.98
CA MET A 223 1.63 5.62 -7.43
C MET A 223 1.21 4.96 -8.75
N MET A 224 2.14 4.74 -9.67
CA MET A 224 1.88 3.98 -10.90
C MET A 224 1.51 2.53 -10.60
N SER A 225 2.28 1.85 -9.75
CA SER A 225 2.02 0.46 -9.35
C SER A 225 0.72 0.33 -8.57
N LEU A 226 0.44 1.25 -7.63
CA LEU A 226 -0.81 1.28 -6.87
C LEU A 226 -2.00 1.55 -7.78
N PHE A 227 -1.87 2.41 -8.79
CA PHE A 227 -2.94 2.62 -9.77
C PHE A 227 -3.25 1.35 -10.56
N ILE A 228 -2.25 0.57 -10.96
CA ILE A 228 -2.49 -0.66 -11.74
C ILE A 228 -3.03 -1.77 -10.84
N PHE A 229 -2.27 -2.18 -9.82
CA PHE A 229 -2.60 -3.32 -8.99
C PHE A 229 -3.73 -3.00 -8.01
N GLY A 230 -3.78 -1.78 -7.49
CA GLY A 230 -4.86 -1.35 -6.59
C GLY A 230 -6.21 -1.39 -7.28
N LYS A 231 -6.31 -0.88 -8.51
CA LYS A 231 -7.57 -0.94 -9.27
C LYS A 231 -7.99 -2.37 -9.61
N LEU A 232 -7.05 -3.24 -9.95
CA LEU A 232 -7.32 -4.66 -10.18
C LEU A 232 -7.86 -5.33 -8.91
N VAL A 233 -7.20 -5.16 -7.77
CA VAL A 233 -7.66 -5.78 -6.51
C VAL A 233 -8.96 -5.18 -6.03
N GLU A 234 -9.16 -3.86 -6.11
CA GLU A 234 -10.43 -3.22 -5.72
C GLU A 234 -11.61 -3.62 -6.63
N TYR A 235 -11.33 -3.94 -7.89
CA TYR A 235 -12.32 -4.52 -8.81
C TYR A 235 -12.72 -5.94 -8.39
N LEU A 236 -11.76 -6.77 -7.99
CA LEU A 236 -11.96 -8.20 -7.69
C LEU A 236 -12.46 -8.47 -6.26
N TYR A 237 -12.04 -7.66 -5.29
CA TYR A 237 -12.33 -7.84 -3.87
C TYR A 237 -13.34 -6.82 -3.34
N LYS A 238 -13.96 -7.11 -2.19
CA LYS A 238 -14.80 -6.14 -1.49
C LYS A 238 -13.94 -5.00 -0.93
N ARG A 239 -14.54 -3.82 -0.76
CA ARG A 239 -13.87 -2.61 -0.24
C ARG A 239 -13.09 -2.86 1.06
N TRP A 240 -13.71 -3.51 2.04
CA TRP A 240 -13.03 -3.82 3.32
C TRP A 240 -11.91 -4.86 3.15
N GLN A 241 -12.07 -5.82 2.24
CA GLN A 241 -11.05 -6.84 1.94
C GLN A 241 -9.81 -6.19 1.31
N TYR A 242 -10.01 -5.24 0.39
CA TYR A 242 -8.93 -4.44 -0.19
C TYR A 242 -8.13 -3.72 0.90
N LEU A 243 -8.81 -3.05 1.84
CA LEU A 243 -8.13 -2.34 2.94
C LEU A 243 -7.37 -3.31 3.85
N CYS A 244 -7.97 -4.46 4.19
CA CYS A 244 -7.29 -5.48 4.99
C CYS A 244 -6.04 -6.01 4.28
N ILE A 245 -6.13 -6.34 2.98
CA ILE A 245 -4.99 -6.82 2.20
C ILE A 245 -3.89 -5.75 2.15
N TYR A 246 -4.24 -4.50 1.86
CA TYR A 246 -3.28 -3.41 1.74
C TYR A 246 -2.56 -3.14 3.06
N PHE A 247 -3.32 -2.91 4.15
CA PHE A 247 -2.73 -2.51 5.43
C PHE A 247 -2.11 -3.68 6.19
N ILE A 248 -2.83 -4.79 6.35
CA ILE A 248 -2.31 -5.93 7.13
C ILE A 248 -1.18 -6.60 6.35
N GLY A 249 -1.30 -6.72 5.02
CA GLY A 249 -0.21 -7.23 4.19
C GLY A 249 1.01 -6.32 4.22
N GLY A 250 0.84 -4.99 4.16
CA GLY A 250 1.93 -4.04 4.35
C GLY A 250 2.60 -4.15 5.72
N ILE A 251 1.81 -4.29 6.80
CA ILE A 251 2.32 -4.49 8.16
C ILE A 251 3.10 -5.81 8.28
N ILE A 252 2.60 -6.91 7.69
CA ILE A 252 3.33 -8.19 7.64
C ILE A 252 4.66 -8.02 6.91
N GLY A 253 4.66 -7.28 5.79
CA GLY A 253 5.89 -6.89 5.09
C GLY A 253 6.86 -6.16 6.02
N ASN A 254 6.40 -5.15 6.73
CA ASN A 254 7.22 -4.38 7.66
C ASN A 254 7.75 -5.22 8.83
N LEU A 255 6.96 -6.14 9.39
CA LEU A 255 7.42 -7.08 10.43
C LEU A 255 8.52 -8.01 9.90
N ILE A 256 8.34 -8.57 8.70
CA ILE A 256 9.35 -9.43 8.08
C ILE A 256 10.61 -8.62 7.78
N SER A 257 10.49 -7.38 7.33
CA SER A 257 11.65 -6.49 7.19
C SER A 257 12.39 -6.31 8.51
N LEU A 258 11.70 -5.99 9.60
CA LEU A 258 12.33 -5.78 10.91
C LEU A 258 13.01 -7.05 11.45
N THR A 259 12.57 -8.22 11.01
CA THR A 259 13.10 -9.53 11.43
C THR A 259 14.40 -9.88 10.69
N PHE A 260 14.58 -9.42 9.44
CA PHE A 260 15.71 -9.84 8.60
C PHE A 260 16.62 -8.70 8.15
N ASP A 261 16.24 -7.46 8.43
CA ASP A 261 16.98 -6.25 8.10
C ASP A 261 16.84 -5.23 9.23
N ASN A 262 17.82 -5.24 10.14
CA ASN A 262 17.87 -4.38 11.32
C ASN A 262 18.72 -3.11 11.11
N VAL A 263 19.28 -2.92 9.91
CA VAL A 263 20.14 -1.78 9.58
C VAL A 263 19.40 -0.75 8.72
N SER A 264 18.59 -1.21 7.76
CA SER A 264 18.02 -0.32 6.76
C SER A 264 16.79 0.45 7.27
N ILE A 265 16.54 1.60 6.63
CA ILE A 265 15.30 2.36 6.82
C ILE A 265 14.26 1.83 5.83
N SER A 266 13.12 1.38 6.35
CA SER A 266 11.99 0.93 5.54
C SER A 266 10.96 2.04 5.39
N VAL A 267 10.69 2.46 4.15
CA VAL A 267 9.63 3.40 3.78
C VAL A 267 9.03 3.05 2.43
N GLY A 268 7.79 3.47 2.21
CA GLY A 268 7.10 3.42 0.93
C GLY A 268 5.90 2.47 0.94
N ALA A 269 4.98 2.73 0.01
CA ALA A 269 3.78 1.92 -0.16
C ALA A 269 4.07 0.54 -0.79
N SER A 270 5.30 0.29 -1.21
CA SER A 270 5.70 -0.86 -2.03
C SER A 270 5.43 -2.21 -1.36
N GLY A 271 5.65 -2.36 -0.05
CA GLY A 271 5.26 -3.58 0.68
C GLY A 271 3.75 -3.85 0.65
N ALA A 272 2.93 -2.81 0.81
CA ALA A 272 1.47 -2.91 0.71
C ALA A 272 1.02 -3.18 -0.75
N ILE A 273 1.72 -2.63 -1.74
CA ILE A 273 1.48 -2.94 -3.16
C ILE A 273 1.83 -4.40 -3.47
N CYS A 274 2.93 -4.93 -2.92
CA CYS A 274 3.25 -6.35 -3.01
C CYS A 274 2.15 -7.21 -2.40
N ALA A 275 1.51 -6.78 -1.31
CA ALA A 275 0.34 -7.48 -0.78
C ALA A 275 -0.85 -7.50 -1.75
N LEU A 276 -1.09 -6.42 -2.48
CA LEU A 276 -2.09 -6.41 -3.56
C LEU A 276 -1.73 -7.40 -4.67
N ILE A 277 -0.45 -7.50 -5.04
CA ILE A 277 0.03 -8.51 -6.00
C ILE A 277 -0.21 -9.92 -5.47
N GLY A 278 0.10 -10.19 -4.19
CA GLY A 278 -0.18 -11.47 -3.54
C GLY A 278 -1.66 -11.83 -3.55
N ALA A 279 -2.54 -10.84 -3.37
CA ALA A 279 -3.98 -11.04 -3.49
C ALA A 279 -4.43 -11.37 -4.92
N LEU A 280 -3.77 -10.82 -5.95
CA LEU A 280 -4.02 -11.24 -7.33
C LEU A 280 -3.60 -12.69 -7.55
N MET A 281 -2.48 -13.13 -7.00
CA MET A 281 -2.06 -14.54 -7.04
C MET A 281 -3.09 -15.45 -6.33
N SER A 282 -3.60 -15.04 -5.17
CA SER A 282 -4.68 -15.77 -4.49
C SER A 282 -5.93 -15.90 -5.36
N TYR A 283 -6.35 -14.80 -6.00
CA TYR A 283 -7.48 -14.82 -6.92
C TYR A 283 -7.23 -15.77 -8.10
N LEU A 284 -6.00 -15.78 -8.63
CA LEU A 284 -5.56 -16.68 -9.70
C LEU A 284 -5.50 -18.16 -9.30
N VAL A 285 -5.50 -18.50 -8.01
CA VAL A 285 -5.54 -19.88 -7.54
C VAL A 285 -6.97 -20.31 -7.21
N PHE A 286 -7.75 -19.46 -6.53
CA PHE A 286 -9.01 -19.87 -5.92
C PHE A 286 -10.27 -19.53 -6.73
N SER A 287 -10.22 -18.60 -7.69
CA SER A 287 -11.44 -18.17 -8.40
C SER A 287 -11.94 -19.18 -9.43
N GLY A 288 -11.08 -20.08 -9.93
CA GLY A 288 -11.40 -21.07 -10.97
C GLY A 288 -11.80 -20.47 -12.33
N LYS A 289 -11.72 -19.14 -12.49
CA LYS A 289 -12.17 -18.40 -13.68
C LYS A 289 -10.98 -17.70 -14.32
N PHE A 290 -10.31 -18.36 -15.27
CA PHE A 290 -9.13 -17.80 -15.93
C PHE A 290 -9.36 -17.59 -17.41
N GLU A 291 -9.52 -16.32 -17.79
CA GLU A 291 -9.21 -15.92 -19.16
C GLU A 291 -7.68 -15.98 -19.32
N LYS A 292 -7.18 -16.78 -20.27
CA LYS A 292 -5.74 -16.89 -20.56
C LYS A 292 -5.08 -15.51 -20.73
N LYS A 293 -5.80 -14.58 -21.35
CA LYS A 293 -5.36 -13.20 -21.56
C LYS A 293 -5.14 -12.45 -20.24
N PHE A 294 -6.06 -12.57 -19.28
CA PHE A 294 -5.93 -11.95 -17.96
C PHE A 294 -4.71 -12.47 -17.21
N LEU A 295 -4.49 -13.80 -17.24
CA LEU A 295 -3.34 -14.45 -16.62
C LEU A 295 -2.01 -13.90 -17.17
N VAL A 296 -1.85 -13.91 -18.51
CA VAL A 296 -0.62 -13.45 -19.17
C VAL A 296 -0.36 -11.96 -18.89
N GLN A 297 -1.38 -11.11 -18.99
CA GLN A 297 -1.22 -9.67 -18.73
C GLN A 297 -0.88 -9.37 -17.27
N THR A 298 -1.50 -10.08 -16.33
CA THR A 298 -1.19 -9.94 -14.90
C THR A 298 0.24 -10.39 -14.61
N PHE A 299 0.66 -11.52 -15.18
CA PHE A 299 2.03 -12.04 -15.04
C PHE A 299 3.07 -11.06 -15.59
N ILE A 300 2.84 -10.51 -16.79
CA ILE A 300 3.72 -9.48 -17.38
C ILE A 300 3.80 -8.25 -16.48
N GLY A 301 2.66 -7.79 -15.93
CA GLY A 301 2.64 -6.66 -15.00
C GLY A 301 3.47 -6.91 -13.74
N ILE A 302 3.36 -8.10 -13.16
CA ILE A 302 4.16 -8.52 -12.00
C ILE A 302 5.64 -8.58 -12.35
N LEU A 303 5.99 -9.15 -13.51
CA LEU A 303 7.38 -9.23 -13.96
C LEU A 303 8.01 -7.84 -14.14
N ILE A 304 7.28 -6.90 -14.77
CA ILE A 304 7.72 -5.51 -14.91
C ILE A 304 7.94 -4.87 -13.54
N PHE A 305 7.03 -5.09 -12.59
CA PHE A 305 7.16 -4.59 -11.23
C PHE A 305 8.41 -5.14 -10.53
N LEU A 306 8.67 -6.44 -10.63
CA LEU A 306 9.84 -7.06 -10.02
C LEU A 306 11.15 -6.55 -10.64
N ILE A 307 11.22 -6.43 -11.96
CA ILE A 307 12.40 -5.89 -12.67
C ILE A 307 12.64 -4.45 -12.24
N ALA A 308 11.61 -3.60 -12.27
CA ALA A 308 11.75 -2.21 -11.86
C ALA A 308 12.17 -2.11 -10.39
N SER A 309 11.58 -2.94 -9.51
CA SER A 309 11.94 -3.03 -8.10
C SER A 309 13.38 -3.50 -7.84
N ALA A 310 14.00 -4.23 -8.77
CA ALA A 310 15.38 -4.68 -8.64
C ALA A 310 16.39 -3.63 -9.14
N ILE A 311 15.94 -2.65 -9.94
CA ILE A 311 16.79 -1.60 -10.52
C ILE A 311 16.88 -0.39 -9.59
N PHE A 312 15.83 -0.10 -8.82
CA PHE A 312 15.82 1.06 -7.92
C PHE A 312 16.67 0.84 -6.67
N GLU A 313 17.48 1.84 -6.31
CA GLU A 313 18.24 1.86 -5.05
C GLU A 313 17.29 2.07 -3.86
N ASN A 314 17.72 1.63 -2.66
CA ASN A 314 16.96 1.74 -1.41
C ASN A 314 15.62 0.97 -1.38
N VAL A 315 15.53 -0.14 -2.12
CA VAL A 315 14.36 -1.02 -2.10
C VAL A 315 14.48 -2.06 -0.99
N ASN A 316 13.46 -2.11 -0.13
CA ASN A 316 13.39 -3.11 0.92
C ASN A 316 12.78 -4.43 0.40
N HIS A 317 13.64 -5.36 -0.02
CA HIS A 317 13.21 -6.65 -0.58
C HIS A 317 12.50 -7.55 0.43
N TYR A 318 12.86 -7.49 1.72
CA TYR A 318 12.18 -8.26 2.76
C TYR A 318 10.75 -7.77 2.98
N ALA A 319 10.52 -6.46 2.98
CA ALA A 319 9.19 -5.88 3.03
C ALA A 319 8.34 -6.29 1.82
N HIS A 320 8.95 -6.38 0.63
CA HIS A 320 8.25 -6.81 -0.58
C HIS A 320 7.85 -8.27 -0.52
N PHE A 321 8.80 -9.14 -0.12
CA PHE A 321 8.55 -10.56 0.05
C PHE A 321 7.46 -10.81 1.10
N GLY A 322 7.59 -10.17 2.26
CA GLY A 322 6.61 -10.29 3.34
C GLY A 322 5.24 -9.73 2.96
N GLY A 323 5.21 -8.60 2.24
CA GLY A 323 3.98 -8.04 1.69
C GLY A 323 3.29 -9.00 0.74
N LEU A 324 4.02 -9.55 -0.24
CA LEU A 324 3.53 -10.53 -1.20
C LEU A 324 2.90 -11.74 -0.51
N PHE A 325 3.65 -12.35 0.43
CA PHE A 325 3.17 -13.51 1.17
C PHE A 325 1.98 -13.17 2.07
N GLY A 326 2.03 -12.04 2.78
CA GLY A 326 0.96 -11.57 3.65
C GLY A 326 -0.34 -11.33 2.87
N GLY A 327 -0.25 -10.66 1.72
CA GLY A 327 -1.39 -10.42 0.84
C GLY A 327 -1.98 -11.70 0.25
N LEU A 328 -1.14 -12.63 -0.22
CA LEU A 328 -1.55 -13.95 -0.67
C LEU A 328 -2.29 -14.71 0.44
N PHE A 329 -1.73 -14.71 1.65
CA PHE A 329 -2.32 -15.40 2.80
C PHE A 329 -3.67 -14.82 3.20
N ILE A 330 -3.75 -13.50 3.41
CA ILE A 330 -4.99 -12.79 3.80
C ILE A 330 -6.08 -12.98 2.75
N ALA A 331 -5.74 -12.81 1.46
CA ALA A 331 -6.70 -13.00 0.39
C ALA A 331 -7.22 -14.45 0.32
N SER A 332 -6.35 -15.43 0.54
CA SER A 332 -6.72 -16.86 0.57
C SER A 332 -7.65 -17.17 1.74
N MET A 333 -7.45 -16.54 2.91
CA MET A 333 -8.39 -16.64 4.03
C MET A 333 -9.79 -16.18 3.65
N PHE A 334 -9.95 -15.13 2.82
CA PHE A 334 -11.28 -14.69 2.38
C PHE A 334 -12.00 -15.71 1.50
N PHE A 335 -11.27 -16.40 0.61
CA PHE A 335 -11.83 -17.50 -0.16
C PHE A 335 -12.21 -18.67 0.74
N ILE A 336 -11.29 -19.10 1.60
CA ILE A 336 -11.48 -20.24 2.49
C ILE A 336 -12.65 -19.99 3.47
N TYR A 337 -12.83 -18.78 3.97
CA TYR A 337 -13.98 -18.42 4.81
C TYR A 337 -15.33 -18.73 4.15
N ARG A 338 -15.42 -18.57 2.82
CA ARG A 338 -16.65 -18.86 2.06
C ARG A 338 -16.93 -20.35 1.95
N PHE A 339 -15.89 -21.19 1.83
CA PHE A 339 -16.02 -22.63 1.64
C PHE A 339 -16.02 -23.42 2.94
N ASN A 340 -15.14 -23.08 3.89
CA ASN A 340 -14.97 -23.79 5.15
C ASN A 340 -14.42 -22.88 6.26
N LYS A 341 -15.31 -22.47 7.16
CA LYS A 341 -14.99 -21.58 8.29
C LYS A 341 -13.98 -22.18 9.28
N LYS A 342 -13.90 -23.51 9.41
CA LYS A 342 -12.96 -24.17 10.34
C LYS A 342 -11.51 -23.91 9.93
N TYR A 343 -11.18 -24.08 8.64
CA TYR A 343 -9.83 -23.82 8.14
C TYR A 343 -9.47 -22.33 8.21
N PHE A 344 -10.43 -21.43 8.03
CA PHE A 344 -10.22 -20.01 8.27
C PHE A 344 -9.72 -19.73 9.69
N TYR A 345 -10.34 -20.32 10.72
CA TYR A 345 -9.91 -20.13 12.10
C TYR A 345 -8.53 -20.73 12.39
N TYR A 346 -8.20 -21.88 11.79
CA TYR A 346 -6.85 -22.44 11.89
C TYR A 346 -5.78 -21.56 11.24
N MET A 347 -6.08 -20.99 10.08
CA MET A 347 -5.19 -20.03 9.44
C MET A 347 -5.04 -18.75 10.26
N ALA A 348 -6.13 -18.25 10.85
CA ALA A 348 -6.09 -17.07 11.70
C ALA A 348 -5.23 -17.30 12.95
N LEU A 349 -5.38 -18.47 13.60
CA LEU A 349 -4.55 -18.86 14.74
C LEU A 349 -3.08 -18.98 14.33
N GLY A 350 -2.79 -19.65 13.21
CA GLY A 350 -1.43 -19.77 12.68
C GLY A 350 -0.79 -18.42 12.39
N LEU A 351 -1.55 -17.47 11.82
CA LEU A 351 -1.08 -16.11 11.58
C LEU A 351 -0.72 -15.40 12.88
N ILE A 352 -1.58 -15.49 13.91
CA ILE A 352 -1.30 -14.88 15.22
C ILE A 352 -0.01 -15.46 15.83
N VAL A 353 0.18 -16.78 15.74
CA VAL A 353 1.40 -17.44 16.23
C VAL A 353 2.63 -16.95 15.47
N ILE A 354 2.58 -16.92 14.13
CA ILE A 354 3.69 -16.44 13.30
C ILE A 354 4.02 -14.98 13.61
N LEU A 355 3.01 -14.11 13.72
CA LEU A 355 3.20 -12.70 14.08
C LEU A 355 3.83 -12.56 15.47
N GLY A 356 3.40 -13.37 16.44
CA GLY A 356 4.00 -13.41 17.78
C GLY A 356 5.47 -13.82 17.74
N LEU A 357 5.82 -14.83 16.94
CA LEU A 357 7.21 -15.27 16.77
C LEU A 357 8.08 -14.20 16.09
N LEU A 358 7.56 -13.50 15.08
CA LEU A 358 8.27 -12.39 14.44
C LEU A 358 8.53 -11.27 15.45
N VAL A 359 7.53 -10.89 16.26
CA VAL A 359 7.70 -9.87 17.30
C VAL A 359 8.76 -10.30 18.31
N ILE A 360 8.71 -11.54 18.81
CA ILE A 360 9.74 -12.07 19.74
C ILE A 360 11.13 -11.99 19.11
N ASN A 361 11.29 -12.37 17.84
CA ASN A 361 12.57 -12.30 17.15
C ASN A 361 13.07 -10.86 17.04
N ILE A 362 12.22 -9.91 16.64
CA ILE A 362 12.59 -8.48 16.53
C ILE A 362 13.16 -7.96 17.86
N PHE A 363 12.55 -8.29 19.00
CA PHE A 363 13.04 -7.87 20.32
C PHE A 363 14.25 -8.68 20.84
N SER A 364 14.60 -9.79 20.19
CA SER A 364 15.74 -10.63 20.56
C SER A 364 17.00 -10.33 19.76
N GLU A 365 16.87 -9.62 18.64
CA GLU A 365 18.01 -9.23 17.81
C GLU A 365 18.90 -8.19 18.50
N ARG A 366 20.19 -8.19 18.16
CA ARG A 366 21.11 -7.14 18.62
C ARG A 366 20.70 -5.82 17.98
N GLU A 367 20.56 -4.81 18.82
CA GLU A 367 20.20 -3.47 18.38
C GLU A 367 21.34 -2.83 17.59
N HIS A 368 20.98 -2.22 16.47
CA HIS A 368 21.90 -1.42 15.66
C HIS A 368 21.55 0.05 15.80
N HIS A 369 22.45 0.84 16.40
CA HIS A 369 22.16 2.24 16.76
C HIS A 369 22.28 3.17 15.54
N ILE A 370 21.23 3.22 14.73
CA ILE A 370 21.21 3.90 13.43
C ILE A 370 21.63 5.38 13.48
N TYR A 371 21.34 6.10 14.57
CA TYR A 371 21.75 7.51 14.70
C TYR A 371 23.26 7.66 14.88
N ASN A 372 23.93 6.70 15.53
CA ASN A 372 25.39 6.75 15.70
C ASN A 372 26.07 6.52 14.36
N GLU A 373 25.56 5.59 13.55
CA GLU A 373 26.08 5.33 12.20
C GLU A 373 25.98 6.54 11.30
N TYR A 374 24.82 7.22 11.25
CA TYR A 374 24.71 8.46 10.48
C TYR A 374 25.59 9.58 11.03
N ALA A 375 25.66 9.76 12.35
CA ALA A 375 26.52 10.77 12.96
C ALA A 375 28.01 10.52 12.61
N LYS A 376 28.45 9.26 12.69
CA LYS A 376 29.80 8.83 12.35
C LYS A 376 30.09 8.98 10.86
N GLN A 377 29.17 8.57 10.00
CA GLN A 377 29.28 8.75 8.55
C GLN A 377 29.44 10.23 8.19
N TYR A 378 28.62 11.12 8.73
CA TYR A 378 28.75 12.55 8.48
C TYR A 378 30.06 13.13 9.00
N LEU A 379 30.55 12.67 10.15
CA LEU A 379 31.85 13.09 10.66
C LEU A 379 33.00 12.68 9.72
N LEU A 380 32.93 11.47 9.15
CA LEU A 380 33.89 10.95 8.18
C LEU A 380 33.83 11.67 6.82
N GLU A 381 32.63 12.07 6.38
CA GLU A 381 32.41 12.84 5.16
C GLU A 381 32.76 14.34 5.31
N GLY A 382 33.15 14.79 6.51
CA GLY A 382 33.44 16.20 6.80
C GLY A 382 32.19 17.08 6.95
N LYS A 383 31.01 16.48 7.09
CA LYS A 383 29.72 17.12 7.35
C LYS A 383 29.52 17.31 8.86
N ASP A 384 30.38 18.12 9.46
CA ASP A 384 30.49 18.24 10.92
C ASP A 384 29.22 18.83 11.55
N SER A 385 28.53 19.75 10.85
CA SER A 385 27.26 20.33 11.30
C SER A 385 26.12 19.31 11.38
N GLU A 386 26.04 18.42 10.41
CA GLU A 386 25.02 17.37 10.33
C GLU A 386 25.29 16.27 11.35
N SER A 387 26.57 15.92 11.55
CA SER A 387 26.99 14.99 12.59
C SER A 387 26.56 15.47 13.98
N ILE A 388 26.88 16.71 14.35
CA ILE A 388 26.53 17.24 15.68
C ILE A 388 25.03 17.42 15.88
N ASP A 389 24.27 17.78 14.84
CA ASP A 389 22.81 17.88 14.92
C ASP A 389 22.17 16.53 15.25
N ILE A 390 22.63 15.44 14.60
CA ILE A 390 22.18 14.08 14.91
C ILE A 390 22.54 13.70 16.34
N ILE A 391 23.77 13.96 16.78
CA ILE A 391 24.23 13.63 18.13
C ILE A 391 23.36 14.33 19.18
N ARG A 392 23.09 15.64 18.99
CA ARG A 392 22.24 16.41 19.90
C ARG A 392 20.83 15.85 19.94
N LYS A 393 20.20 15.60 18.78
CA LYS A 393 18.87 14.98 18.70
C LYS A 393 18.83 13.61 19.37
N THR A 394 19.89 12.82 19.24
CA THR A 394 20.00 11.50 19.87
C THR A 394 19.96 11.63 21.40
N ILE A 395 20.74 12.58 21.94
CA ILE A 395 20.76 12.88 23.38
C ILE A 395 19.42 13.45 23.85
N ASP A 396 18.82 14.37 23.10
CA ASP A 396 17.55 15.02 23.45
C ASP A 396 16.39 14.02 23.47
N LYS A 397 16.41 13.01 22.58
CA LYS A 397 15.43 11.92 22.53
C LYS A 397 15.67 10.84 23.61
N GLY A 398 16.78 10.90 24.35
CA GLY A 398 17.12 9.88 25.34
C GLY A 398 17.67 8.58 24.72
N TYR A 399 18.10 8.61 23.46
CA TYR A 399 18.63 7.44 22.75
C TYR A 399 20.14 7.25 22.92
N GLN A 400 20.83 8.15 23.59
CA GLN A 400 22.28 8.10 23.72
C GLN A 400 22.80 6.81 24.40
N ASN A 401 23.90 6.29 23.87
CA ASN A 401 24.72 5.25 24.49
C ASN A 401 26.18 5.72 24.61
N ASP A 402 27.06 4.83 25.06
CA ASP A 402 28.48 5.13 25.21
C ASP A 402 29.15 5.51 23.87
N GLU A 403 28.81 4.83 22.78
CA GLU A 403 29.28 5.17 21.44
C GLU A 403 28.82 6.57 20.99
N THR A 404 27.60 6.99 21.33
CA THR A 404 27.13 8.37 21.06
C THR A 404 28.09 9.41 21.66
N TYR A 405 28.57 9.16 22.88
CA TYR A 405 29.52 10.04 23.56
C TYR A 405 30.95 9.90 23.02
N VAL A 406 31.34 8.72 22.52
CA VAL A 406 32.59 8.55 21.77
C VAL A 406 32.61 9.49 20.56
N ILE A 407 31.57 9.42 19.72
CA ILE A 407 31.44 10.26 18.51
C ILE A 407 31.38 11.75 18.90
N TYR A 408 30.64 12.09 19.96
CA TYR A 408 30.55 13.47 20.42
C TYR A 408 31.90 14.04 20.88
N GLY A 409 32.68 13.27 21.62
CA GLY A 409 34.02 13.68 22.04
C GLY A 409 35.01 13.76 20.89
N LEU A 410 34.89 12.90 19.86
CA LEU A 410 35.68 13.01 18.62
C LEU A 410 35.36 14.31 17.88
N TRP A 411 34.08 14.64 17.74
CA TRP A 411 33.66 15.91 17.16
C TRP A 411 34.20 17.11 17.95
N LYS A 412 34.10 17.10 19.29
CA LYS A 412 34.67 18.15 20.16
C LYS A 412 36.18 18.28 20.06
N THR A 413 36.89 17.16 19.90
CA THR A 413 38.34 17.15 19.69
C THR A 413 38.72 17.83 18.39
N LYS A 414 37.95 17.57 17.32
CA LYS A 414 38.16 18.12 15.99
C LYS A 414 37.79 19.60 15.90
N ASP A 415 36.64 19.99 16.47
CA ASP A 415 36.06 21.34 16.35
C ASP A 415 36.68 22.33 17.33
N GLU A 416 37.00 21.89 18.55
CA GLU A 416 37.44 22.78 19.63
C GLU A 416 38.86 22.44 20.14
N SER A 417 39.02 21.32 20.85
CA SER A 417 40.30 20.88 21.39
C SER A 417 40.24 19.47 21.96
N LEU A 418 41.39 18.79 22.02
CA LEU A 418 41.52 17.47 22.67
C LEU A 418 41.02 17.49 24.12
N SER A 419 41.29 18.56 24.87
CA SER A 419 40.82 18.73 26.25
C SER A 419 39.30 18.71 26.36
N ASN A 420 38.58 19.33 25.42
CA ASN A 420 37.11 19.33 25.43
C ASN A 420 36.55 17.94 25.08
N GLY A 421 37.16 17.23 24.13
CA GLY A 421 36.80 15.83 23.86
C GLY A 421 37.01 14.92 25.06
N LEU A 422 38.14 15.10 25.76
CA LEU A 422 38.47 14.35 26.96
C LEU A 422 37.46 14.60 28.10
N LEU A 423 36.99 15.85 28.28
CA LEU A 423 35.93 16.16 29.25
C LEU A 423 34.62 15.43 28.93
N VAL A 424 34.24 15.35 27.66
CA VAL A 424 33.04 14.60 27.23
C VAL A 424 33.18 13.13 27.57
N TRP A 425 34.31 12.49 27.23
CA TRP A 425 34.50 11.06 27.51
C TRP A 425 34.59 10.76 29.01
N LEU A 426 35.24 11.62 29.81
CA LEU A 426 35.28 11.47 31.26
C LEU A 426 33.89 11.59 31.90
N ASP A 427 33.06 12.52 31.43
CA ASP A 427 31.70 12.66 31.94
C ASP A 427 30.82 11.47 31.53
N ALA A 428 30.95 11.02 30.28
CA ALA A 428 30.24 9.85 29.78
C ALA A 428 30.62 8.58 30.55
N LEU A 429 31.88 8.41 30.95
CA LEU A 429 32.33 7.25 31.75
C LEU A 429 31.66 7.18 33.13
N LYS A 430 31.15 8.29 33.66
CA LYS A 430 30.34 8.26 34.90
C LYS A 430 29.00 7.57 34.69
N LYS A 431 28.45 7.66 33.48
CA LYS A 431 27.17 7.04 33.08
C LYS A 431 27.37 5.63 32.56
N TYR A 432 28.46 5.37 31.84
CA TYR A 432 28.82 4.09 31.25
C TYR A 432 30.20 3.63 31.76
N PRO A 433 30.32 3.22 33.04
CA PRO A 433 31.60 2.92 33.68
C PRO A 433 32.35 1.76 33.01
N ASP A 434 31.61 0.80 32.46
CA ASP A 434 32.14 -0.41 31.82
C ASP A 434 32.27 -0.26 30.30
N SER A 435 32.24 0.96 29.76
CA SER A 435 32.41 1.17 28.32
C SER A 435 33.86 0.94 27.88
N GLU A 436 34.06 -0.14 27.13
CA GLU A 436 35.32 -0.45 26.45
C GLU A 436 35.78 0.73 25.57
N GLN A 437 34.86 1.30 24.78
CA GLN A 437 35.18 2.30 23.79
C GLN A 437 35.58 3.64 24.43
N LEU A 438 34.88 4.08 25.48
CA LEU A 438 35.23 5.32 26.18
C LEU A 438 36.58 5.20 26.88
N ASN A 439 36.87 4.08 27.56
CA ASN A 439 38.17 3.84 28.17
C ASN A 439 39.28 3.84 27.10
N PHE A 440 39.04 3.23 25.94
CA PHE A 440 40.01 3.21 24.84
C PHE A 440 40.30 4.63 24.30
N GLN A 441 39.27 5.45 24.07
CA GLN A 441 39.46 6.83 23.62
C GLN A 441 40.21 7.68 24.65
N LEU A 442 39.91 7.50 25.95
CA LEU A 442 40.66 8.18 27.02
C LEU A 442 42.13 7.76 27.04
N ALA A 443 42.44 6.47 26.84
CA ALA A 443 43.82 5.99 26.76
C ALA A 443 44.58 6.65 25.60
N LEU A 444 43.98 6.71 24.41
CA LEU A 444 44.55 7.40 23.24
C LEU A 444 44.77 8.89 23.51
N ALA A 445 43.79 9.55 24.14
CA ALA A 445 43.87 10.98 24.44
C ALA A 445 44.97 11.31 25.44
N TYR A 446 45.09 10.55 26.54
CA TYR A 446 46.15 10.77 27.53
C TYR A 446 47.53 10.43 26.96
N ARG A 447 47.63 9.40 26.11
CA ARG A 447 48.86 9.12 25.37
C ARG A 447 49.26 10.31 24.49
N ALA A 448 48.32 10.90 23.75
CA ALA A 448 48.57 12.07 22.91
C ALA A 448 48.96 13.34 23.70
N MET A 449 48.71 13.35 25.02
CA MET A 449 49.11 14.41 25.95
C MET A 449 50.38 14.05 26.76
N ASP A 450 51.07 12.96 26.42
CA ASP A 450 52.23 12.42 27.13
C ASP A 450 51.98 12.08 28.62
N ASP A 451 50.72 11.90 29.04
CA ASP A 451 50.36 11.40 30.38
C ASP A 451 50.25 9.87 30.35
N TYR A 452 51.40 9.20 30.19
CA TYR A 452 51.49 7.75 30.04
C TYR A 452 50.94 6.99 31.26
N GLN A 453 51.01 7.57 32.46
CA GLN A 453 50.46 6.96 33.67
C GLN A 453 48.93 6.86 33.61
N LYS A 454 48.23 7.92 33.17
CA LYS A 454 46.77 7.85 32.97
C LYS A 454 46.42 7.04 31.73
N ALA A 455 47.20 7.13 30.66
CA ALA A 455 46.99 6.33 29.46
C ALA A 455 47.00 4.82 29.78
N GLU A 456 48.00 4.36 30.55
CA GLU A 456 48.11 2.97 31.01
C GLU A 456 46.90 2.55 31.87
N LYS A 457 46.48 3.41 32.80
CA LYS A 457 45.30 3.16 33.64
C LYS A 457 44.03 2.89 32.83
N TYR A 458 43.80 3.65 31.76
CA TYR A 458 42.59 3.49 30.95
C TYR A 458 42.70 2.32 29.96
N ILE A 459 43.87 2.07 29.37
CA ILE A 459 44.04 0.91 28.48
C ILE A 459 43.96 -0.42 29.25
N ASP A 460 44.42 -0.46 30.50
CA ASP A 460 44.24 -1.62 31.37
C ASP A 460 42.77 -1.94 31.63
N ARG A 461 41.95 -0.89 31.83
CA ARG A 461 40.49 -1.05 31.97
C ARG A 461 39.87 -1.55 30.68
N THR A 462 40.27 -1.01 29.53
CA THR A 462 39.79 -1.48 28.22
C THR A 462 40.08 -2.96 28.03
N ILE A 463 41.33 -3.41 28.29
CA ILE A 463 41.74 -4.81 28.13
C ILE A 463 41.01 -5.71 29.12
N ALA A 464 40.78 -5.25 30.36
CA ALA A 464 40.03 -6.00 31.36
C ALA A 464 38.56 -6.26 30.94
N ILE A 465 37.98 -5.36 30.14
CA ILE A 465 36.62 -5.53 29.60
C ILE A 465 36.65 -6.44 28.36
N ASN A 466 37.55 -6.18 27.42
CA ASN A 466 37.65 -6.91 26.17
C ASN A 466 39.09 -6.91 25.64
N GLU A 467 39.67 -8.09 25.48
CA GLU A 467 41.04 -8.22 25.01
C GLU A 467 41.10 -8.28 23.48
N LYS A 468 41.50 -7.17 22.85
CA LYS A 468 41.74 -7.06 21.40
C LYS A 468 43.21 -6.77 21.10
N GLU A 469 43.68 -7.22 19.95
CA GLU A 469 45.07 -7.05 19.50
C GLU A 469 45.52 -5.59 19.49
N ASP A 470 44.66 -4.68 18.99
CA ASP A 470 44.94 -3.24 18.97
C ASP A 470 45.14 -2.64 20.36
N TYR A 471 44.45 -3.17 21.38
CA TYR A 471 44.55 -2.67 22.76
C TYR A 471 45.84 -3.13 23.41
N ILE A 472 46.21 -4.39 23.18
CA ILE A 472 47.50 -4.93 23.62
C ILE A 472 48.65 -4.16 22.95
N LYS A 473 48.51 -3.84 21.65
CA LYS A 473 49.50 -3.07 20.91
C LYS A 473 49.66 -1.66 21.49
N LEU A 474 48.55 -0.95 21.75
CA LEU A 474 48.59 0.36 22.38
C LEU A 474 49.19 0.30 23.79
N LYS A 475 48.88 -0.73 24.58
CA LYS A 475 49.47 -0.91 25.91
C LYS A 475 50.98 -1.08 25.86
N LYS A 476 51.49 -1.94 24.95
CA LYS A 476 52.94 -2.11 24.76
C LYS A 476 53.61 -0.79 24.38
N GLU A 477 53.01 -0.05 23.46
CA GLU A 477 53.51 1.27 23.06
C GLU A 477 53.58 2.23 24.25
N ILE A 478 52.50 2.35 25.05
CA ILE A 478 52.48 3.21 26.25
C ILE A 478 53.59 2.82 27.25
N GLN A 479 53.89 1.53 27.39
CA GLN A 479 54.92 1.03 28.30
C GLN A 479 56.34 1.28 27.81
N GLU A 480 56.57 1.42 26.50
CA GLU A 480 57.88 1.77 25.95
C GLU A 480 58.25 3.24 26.18
N PHE A 481 57.26 4.13 26.30
CA PHE A 481 57.46 5.58 26.48
C PHE A 481 57.30 6.07 27.92
N ARG A 482 56.93 5.18 28.86
CA ARG A 482 56.82 5.45 30.29
C ARG A 482 58.18 5.37 30.97
#